data_AF-A0A2E7PH55-F1
#
_entry.id   AF-A0A2E7PH55-F1
#
_cell.length_a   1.000
_cell.length_b   1.000
_cell.length_c   1.000
_cell.angle_alpha   90.00
_cell.angle_beta   90.00
_cell.angle_gamma   90.00
#
_symmetry.space_group_name_H-M   'P 1'
#
loop_
_entity.id
_entity.type
_entity.pdbx_description
1 polymer ?
#
loop_
_entity_poly.entity_id
_entity_poly.type
_entity_poly.pdbx_seq_one_letter_code
_entity_poly.pdbx_strand_id
1 'polypeptide(L)'
;MGSRCLNCRLTKWKVHCCRRNRHRRSTGRKLWRPSTWIYGVQHSYLGAHYVSQCKSFRRFKLRSHRTEHCRAICLLRNEGRALTKFICKHPWVHFEVNNPNGNVTMCCNNETVLGNVNDESIADIWNGEKFTRMRKRMIEEGAHAFCPHTCPVLQGGKQYENLDWYQELDPEGPIRENAELNETEYSGERTTLESNPRWVRFTYSYACNLDCYHCYQREDATQRHKLPEFFMEQLPEYVETAQIVYPFGGEPFFFSPVIDFLEDHNSNTETRFFLITNATLLTDKVFEILSRLPISTMAASLDAATALSFDVLRVRDRNANWEQVVKNLGRLAELKKRKGFKFTVSMTLNSVNALETEEFVNLALGFDAEPLIMLVANPYETADFQKKFLTFTDAQFATMEEQITRSLPKVRDRGFRDAEIYLEQLSIHLKMHREGDNDPFRYATKKVARKVFRRLPEQVQDPLRRVVQNRRRSTMERVKRNSGTKSP
;
A
#
# COMPACT_ATOMS: atom_id res chain seq x y z
N MET A 1 37.43 -33.42 -16.85
CA MET A 1 38.64 -33.45 -17.72
C MET A 1 38.16 -33.18 -19.14
N GLY A 2 38.20 -31.94 -19.64
CA GLY A 2 39.36 -31.35 -20.35
C GLY A 2 39.24 -31.66 -21.85
N SER A 3 38.52 -30.85 -22.64
CA SER A 3 39.00 -29.66 -23.39
C SER A 3 39.43 -29.99 -24.84
N ARG A 4 38.86 -29.25 -25.82
CA ARG A 4 39.59 -28.50 -26.88
C ARG A 4 38.65 -27.82 -27.89
N CYS A 5 38.93 -26.53 -28.11
CA CYS A 5 38.43 -25.63 -29.15
C CYS A 5 38.94 -25.99 -30.56
N LEU A 6 38.30 -25.45 -31.61
CA LEU A 6 38.96 -24.68 -32.69
C LEU A 6 37.97 -24.03 -33.70
N ASN A 7 38.03 -22.69 -33.74
CA ASN A 7 38.07 -21.76 -34.88
C ASN A 7 37.05 -21.73 -36.04
N CYS A 8 36.35 -20.57 -36.10
CA CYS A 8 36.52 -19.46 -37.07
C CYS A 8 36.04 -19.64 -38.55
N ARG A 9 35.10 -18.78 -38.98
CA ARG A 9 35.24 -17.93 -40.21
C ARG A 9 34.13 -16.87 -40.35
N LEU A 10 34.57 -15.61 -40.40
CA LEU A 10 33.86 -14.43 -40.90
C LEU A 10 33.84 -14.44 -42.44
N THR A 11 32.75 -13.96 -43.07
CA THR A 11 32.79 -13.33 -44.40
C THR A 11 31.76 -12.21 -44.51
N LYS A 12 32.14 -11.19 -45.28
CA LYS A 12 31.59 -9.84 -45.38
C LYS A 12 30.81 -9.65 -46.69
N TRP A 13 29.73 -8.86 -46.61
CA TRP A 13 29.21 -7.87 -47.58
C TRP A 13 28.55 -8.31 -48.91
N LYS A 14 27.31 -7.82 -49.13
CA LYS A 14 27.00 -6.88 -50.23
C LYS A 14 25.63 -6.20 -50.05
N VAL A 15 25.65 -4.89 -50.29
CA VAL A 15 24.53 -3.94 -50.32
C VAL A 15 23.94 -3.94 -51.74
N HIS A 16 22.61 -3.99 -51.85
CA HIS A 16 21.89 -3.46 -53.01
C HIS A 16 20.64 -2.72 -52.55
N CYS A 17 20.51 -1.50 -53.05
CA CYS A 17 19.47 -0.54 -52.75
C CYS A 17 18.74 -0.23 -54.06
N CYS A 18 17.43 -0.43 -54.13
CA CYS A 18 16.54 0.45 -54.91
C CYS A 18 15.06 0.29 -54.51
N ARG A 19 14.51 1.40 -53.96
CA ARG A 19 13.19 2.08 -54.13
C ARG A 19 12.00 1.27 -54.67
N ARG A 20 10.71 1.46 -54.31
CA ARG A 20 9.87 2.37 -53.48
C ARG A 20 8.48 1.65 -53.50
N ASN A 21 7.72 1.44 -52.42
CA ASN A 21 6.72 2.37 -51.87
C ASN A 21 6.06 1.70 -50.64
N ARG A 22 6.07 2.37 -49.48
CA ARG A 22 5.27 2.02 -48.29
C ARG A 22 4.78 3.30 -47.60
N HIS A 23 3.47 3.46 -47.52
CA HIS A 23 2.72 4.31 -46.60
C HIS A 23 1.39 3.59 -46.35
N ARG A 24 0.83 3.42 -45.15
CA ARG A 24 1.12 3.92 -43.79
C ARG A 24 0.75 2.81 -42.79
N ARG A 25 1.62 2.54 -41.81
CA ARG A 25 1.30 1.80 -40.57
C ARG A 25 1.11 2.83 -39.46
N SER A 26 -0.01 2.81 -38.77
CA SER A 26 -0.22 3.48 -37.49
C SER A 26 -0.18 2.44 -36.36
N THR A 27 1.02 2.17 -35.85
CA THR A 27 1.20 1.44 -34.57
C THR A 27 1.79 2.41 -33.56
N GLY A 28 0.92 3.06 -32.80
CA GLY A 28 1.30 3.83 -31.62
C GLY A 28 1.50 2.90 -30.43
N ARG A 29 2.67 2.25 -30.33
CA ARG A 29 3.13 1.68 -29.05
C ARG A 29 3.56 2.84 -28.15
N LYS A 30 2.64 3.36 -27.34
CA LYS A 30 2.99 4.20 -26.19
C LYS A 30 3.59 3.27 -25.14
N LEU A 31 4.91 3.37 -24.93
CA LEU A 31 5.57 2.78 -23.78
C LEU A 31 4.96 3.36 -22.51
N TRP A 32 4.44 2.46 -21.67
CA TRP A 32 4.01 2.74 -20.30
C TRP A 32 5.15 3.43 -19.53
N ARG A 33 4.83 4.58 -18.92
CA ARG A 33 5.78 5.36 -18.11
C ARG A 33 5.68 4.89 -16.65
N PRO A 34 6.77 4.45 -16.01
CA PRO A 34 6.73 4.00 -14.61
C PRO A 34 6.85 5.19 -13.64
N SER A 35 5.86 5.37 -12.77
CA SER A 35 5.85 6.31 -11.64
C SER A 35 5.84 5.58 -10.29
N THR A 36 6.66 4.53 -10.14
CA THR A 36 6.73 3.62 -8.96
C THR A 36 7.19 4.21 -7.62
N TRP A 37 7.45 5.51 -7.50
CA TRP A 37 8.07 6.06 -6.29
C TRP A 37 7.08 6.52 -5.20
N ILE A 38 5.78 6.38 -5.44
CA ILE A 38 4.73 7.09 -4.68
C ILE A 38 3.73 6.12 -4.02
N TYR A 39 3.59 4.93 -4.59
CA TYR A 39 2.62 3.93 -4.18
C TYR A 39 2.92 3.30 -2.82
N GLY A 40 4.20 3.20 -2.45
CA GLY A 40 4.65 2.57 -1.22
C GLY A 40 4.61 3.45 0.03
N VAL A 41 3.91 4.59 0.04
CA VAL A 41 3.76 5.41 1.26
C VAL A 41 2.29 5.50 1.68
N GLN A 42 1.37 5.66 0.72
CA GLN A 42 -0.07 5.81 1.02
C GLN A 42 -0.78 4.54 1.52
N HIS A 43 -0.24 3.34 1.30
CA HIS A 43 -0.86 2.07 1.71
C HIS A 43 -0.08 1.33 2.80
N SER A 44 1.00 1.90 3.31
CA SER A 44 2.06 1.09 3.93
C SER A 44 1.85 0.70 5.38
N TYR A 45 0.96 1.34 6.15
CA TYR A 45 0.86 1.06 7.59
C TYR A 45 -0.56 1.28 8.17
N LEU A 46 -1.61 0.91 7.44
CA LEU A 46 -2.94 0.73 8.02
C LEU A 46 -2.97 -0.60 8.79
N GLY A 47 -2.62 -0.58 10.09
CA GLY A 47 -2.85 -1.70 11.01
C GLY A 47 -1.61 -2.23 11.71
N ALA A 48 -1.20 -1.60 12.82
CA ALA A 48 -0.34 -2.25 13.80
C ALA A 48 -1.14 -2.85 14.98
N HIS A 49 -0.69 -4.03 15.43
CA HIS A 49 -0.95 -4.78 16.66
C HIS A 49 -2.27 -5.56 16.87
N TYR A 50 -2.10 -6.88 16.83
CA TYR A 50 -2.74 -7.87 17.70
C TYR A 50 -1.65 -8.45 18.62
N VAL A 51 -1.59 -8.01 19.88
CA VAL A 51 -1.14 -8.82 21.04
C VAL A 51 -1.69 -8.12 22.29
N SER A 52 -2.79 -8.62 22.85
CA SER A 52 -2.90 -8.92 24.27
C SER A 52 -4.34 -9.27 24.61
N GLN A 53 -4.59 -10.52 25.01
CA GLN A 53 -5.41 -10.85 26.18
C GLN A 53 -5.31 -12.35 26.45
N CYS A 54 -4.38 -12.72 27.31
CA CYS A 54 -4.51 -13.96 28.06
C CYS A 54 -4.02 -13.68 29.50
N LYS A 55 -4.93 -13.16 30.32
CA LYS A 55 -4.77 -13.11 31.78
C LYS A 55 -5.44 -14.35 32.35
N SER A 56 -4.66 -15.38 32.66
CA SER A 56 -4.72 -16.07 33.96
C SER A 56 -3.78 -17.29 33.92
N PHE A 57 -2.78 -17.32 34.79
CA PHE A 57 -2.61 -18.34 35.83
C PHE A 57 -1.23 -18.22 36.52
N ARG A 58 -1.31 -17.96 37.84
CA ARG A 58 -0.47 -18.40 38.96
C ARG A 58 1.07 -18.29 38.91
N ARG A 59 1.54 -17.35 39.75
CA ARG A 59 2.67 -17.42 40.71
C ARG A 59 3.60 -18.64 40.61
N PHE A 60 4.87 -18.39 40.30
CA PHE A 60 6.00 -18.98 41.04
C PHE A 60 7.14 -17.96 41.16
N LYS A 61 7.56 -17.71 42.41
CA LYS A 61 8.76 -16.95 42.78
C LYS A 61 10.00 -17.77 42.41
N LEU A 62 11.07 -17.12 41.97
CA LEU A 62 12.44 -17.44 42.40
C LEU A 62 13.39 -16.26 42.14
N ARG A 63 14.30 -16.06 43.10
CA ARG A 63 15.25 -14.95 43.27
C ARG A 63 16.54 -15.16 42.47
N SER A 64 17.21 -14.03 42.23
CA SER A 64 18.67 -13.81 42.15
C SER A 64 19.51 -14.63 41.17
N HIS A 65 20.07 -13.96 40.15
CA HIS A 65 21.51 -13.74 40.02
C HIS A 65 21.80 -12.72 38.90
N ARG A 66 22.24 -11.52 39.30
CA ARG A 66 22.98 -10.60 38.43
C ARG A 66 24.44 -11.04 38.47
N THR A 67 25.02 -11.36 37.32
CA THR A 67 26.34 -10.91 36.81
C THR A 67 26.84 -11.92 35.77
N GLU A 68 26.39 -11.82 34.51
CA GLU A 68 27.11 -12.44 33.37
C GLU A 68 26.72 -11.93 31.97
N HIS A 69 26.07 -10.77 31.85
CA HIS A 69 25.54 -10.28 30.56
C HIS A 69 26.33 -9.17 29.85
N CYS A 70 27.58 -8.90 30.26
CA CYS A 70 28.42 -7.85 29.63
C CYS A 70 29.62 -8.34 28.82
N ARG A 71 29.67 -9.61 28.40
CA ARG A 71 30.74 -10.14 27.50
C ARG A 71 30.26 -10.86 26.24
N ALA A 72 29.00 -10.69 25.82
CA ALA A 72 28.45 -11.32 24.61
C ALA A 72 28.29 -10.39 23.39
N ILE A 73 28.73 -9.11 23.46
CA ILE A 73 28.48 -8.13 22.39
C ILE A 73 29.69 -7.91 21.44
N CYS A 74 30.85 -8.55 21.66
CA CYS A 74 32.04 -8.28 20.82
C CYS A 74 32.78 -9.48 20.21
N LEU A 75 32.19 -10.70 20.21
CA LEU A 75 32.84 -11.90 19.64
C LEU A 75 31.99 -12.72 18.65
N LEU A 76 31.00 -12.11 17.99
CA LEU A 76 30.35 -12.71 16.81
C LEU A 76 30.82 -12.03 15.52
N ARG A 77 32.14 -12.01 15.31
CA ARG A 77 32.76 -11.79 13.99
C ARG A 77 33.09 -13.15 13.39
N ASN A 78 32.55 -13.39 12.19
CA ASN A 78 32.97 -14.41 11.22
C ASN A 78 32.72 -15.89 11.56
N GLU A 79 31.45 -16.27 11.59
CA GLU A 79 31.05 -17.58 11.05
C GLU A 79 29.91 -17.36 10.05
N GLY A 80 30.06 -17.91 8.85
CA GLY A 80 29.20 -17.70 7.69
C GLY A 80 27.77 -18.23 7.88
N ARG A 81 26.92 -17.49 8.59
CA ARG A 81 25.47 -17.64 8.48
C ARG A 81 25.05 -17.13 7.10
N ALA A 82 24.70 -18.06 6.21
CA ALA A 82 23.82 -17.75 5.10
C ALA A 82 22.64 -16.96 5.66
N LEU A 83 22.45 -15.70 5.23
CA LEU A 83 21.28 -14.92 5.58
C LEU A 83 20.06 -15.76 5.20
N THR A 84 19.23 -16.13 6.18
CA THR A 84 17.99 -16.84 5.90
C THR A 84 17.15 -15.97 4.97
N LYS A 85 16.87 -16.50 3.77
CA LYS A 85 16.07 -15.81 2.76
C LYS A 85 14.68 -15.51 3.33
N PHE A 86 14.21 -14.27 3.20
CA PHE A 86 12.84 -13.91 3.59
C PHE A 86 11.88 -14.38 2.51
N ILE A 87 11.01 -15.32 2.86
CA ILE A 87 9.94 -15.84 2.00
C ILE A 87 8.66 -15.09 2.38
N CYS A 88 8.12 -14.32 1.43
CA CYS A 88 6.88 -13.60 1.63
C CYS A 88 5.69 -14.52 1.35
N LYS A 89 4.67 -14.53 2.23
CA LYS A 89 3.44 -15.32 2.07
C LYS A 89 2.52 -14.83 0.94
N HIS A 90 2.67 -13.58 0.47
CA HIS A 90 1.72 -12.96 -0.47
C HIS A 90 1.43 -13.79 -1.74
N PRO A 91 2.42 -14.41 -2.43
CA PRO A 91 2.12 -15.26 -3.59
C PRO A 91 1.21 -16.47 -3.30
N TRP A 92 1.05 -16.86 -2.04
CA TRP A 92 0.14 -17.94 -1.60
C TRP A 92 -1.17 -17.42 -1.05
N VAL A 93 -1.26 -16.13 -0.69
CA VAL A 93 -2.38 -15.60 0.09
C VAL A 93 -3.16 -14.53 -0.69
N HIS A 94 -2.49 -13.73 -1.51
CA HIS A 94 -3.04 -12.51 -2.13
C HIS A 94 -3.34 -12.68 -3.62
N PHE A 95 -4.58 -12.34 -3.98
CA PHE A 95 -5.02 -12.13 -5.35
C PHE A 95 -5.43 -10.66 -5.52
N GLU A 96 -4.59 -9.86 -6.18
CA GLU A 96 -4.81 -8.41 -6.29
C GLU A 96 -4.92 -7.93 -7.74
N VAL A 97 -6.13 -7.49 -8.12
CA VAL A 97 -6.41 -6.74 -9.35
C VAL A 97 -6.25 -5.24 -9.06
N ASN A 98 -5.04 -4.71 -9.26
CA ASN A 98 -4.67 -3.36 -8.80
C ASN A 98 -5.14 -2.22 -9.71
N ASN A 99 -5.68 -2.55 -10.88
CA ASN A 99 -6.08 -1.60 -11.90
C ASN A 99 -7.27 -2.16 -12.69
N PRO A 100 -8.04 -1.28 -13.35
CA PRO A 100 -9.21 -1.71 -14.09
C PRO A 100 -8.89 -2.32 -15.46
N ASN A 101 -7.60 -2.44 -15.82
CA ASN A 101 -7.19 -3.17 -17.03
C ASN A 101 -7.09 -4.69 -16.79
N GLY A 102 -7.46 -5.15 -15.59
CA GLY A 102 -7.58 -6.56 -15.24
C GLY A 102 -6.28 -7.25 -14.86
N ASN A 103 -5.13 -6.56 -14.85
CA ASN A 103 -3.86 -7.17 -14.47
C ASN A 103 -3.87 -7.62 -13.00
N VAL A 104 -3.62 -8.91 -12.80
CA VAL A 104 -3.45 -9.52 -11.48
C VAL A 104 -1.99 -9.46 -11.05
N THR A 105 -1.75 -9.16 -9.79
CA THR A 105 -0.42 -9.16 -9.16
C THR A 105 -0.49 -9.85 -7.79
N MET A 106 0.65 -10.18 -7.22
CA MET A 106 0.73 -10.78 -5.88
C MET A 106 0.62 -9.75 -4.73
N CYS A 107 0.81 -8.46 -4.99
CA CYS A 107 0.58 -7.41 -3.97
C CYS A 107 0.51 -6.00 -4.59
N CYS A 108 -0.10 -5.06 -3.89
CA CYS A 108 -0.18 -3.65 -4.27
C CYS A 108 1.17 -2.92 -4.42
N ASN A 109 2.26 -3.48 -3.88
CA ASN A 109 3.61 -2.93 -3.94
C ASN A 109 4.48 -3.58 -5.03
N ASN A 110 3.92 -4.47 -5.86
CA ASN A 110 4.64 -5.18 -6.92
C ASN A 110 3.91 -5.05 -8.26
N GLU A 111 4.65 -4.76 -9.33
CA GLU A 111 4.09 -4.56 -10.68
C GLU A 111 4.16 -5.79 -11.57
N THR A 112 4.62 -6.93 -11.05
CA THR A 112 4.71 -8.17 -11.81
C THR A 112 3.31 -8.68 -12.10
N VAL A 113 2.91 -8.61 -13.38
CA VAL A 113 1.63 -9.12 -13.85
C VAL A 113 1.67 -10.65 -13.91
N LEU A 114 0.80 -11.29 -13.13
CA LEU A 114 0.69 -12.74 -12.97
C LEU A 114 -0.51 -13.35 -13.71
N GLY A 115 -1.38 -12.53 -14.28
CA GLY A 115 -2.54 -12.95 -15.08
C GLY A 115 -3.37 -11.74 -15.46
N ASN A 116 -4.44 -11.94 -16.26
CA ASN A 116 -5.39 -10.87 -16.56
C ASN A 116 -6.84 -11.39 -16.51
N VAL A 117 -7.67 -10.79 -15.65
CA VAL A 117 -9.07 -11.23 -15.45
C VAL A 117 -10.01 -10.90 -16.63
N ASN A 118 -9.53 -10.18 -17.65
CA ASN A 118 -10.25 -10.05 -18.92
C ASN A 118 -10.13 -11.29 -19.80
N ASP A 119 -9.09 -12.10 -19.60
CA ASP A 119 -8.73 -13.19 -20.49
C ASP A 119 -8.89 -14.57 -19.82
N GLU A 120 -8.74 -14.64 -18.49
CA GLU A 120 -8.60 -15.88 -17.72
C GLU A 120 -9.48 -15.86 -16.46
N SER A 121 -9.92 -17.03 -16.00
CA SER A 121 -10.67 -17.17 -14.72
C SER A 121 -9.75 -16.94 -13.51
N ILE A 122 -10.33 -16.69 -12.33
CA ILE A 122 -9.56 -16.57 -11.08
C ILE A 122 -8.75 -17.85 -10.81
N ALA A 123 -9.36 -19.03 -11.00
CA ALA A 123 -8.70 -20.32 -10.83
C ALA A 123 -7.51 -20.51 -11.79
N ASP A 124 -7.70 -20.20 -13.07
CA ASP A 124 -6.66 -20.33 -14.11
C ASP A 124 -5.47 -19.43 -13.81
N ILE A 125 -5.71 -18.22 -13.33
CA ILE A 125 -4.65 -17.29 -12.93
C ILE A 125 -3.97 -17.79 -11.65
N TRP A 126 -4.74 -18.16 -10.62
CA TRP A 126 -4.23 -18.49 -9.28
C TRP A 126 -3.26 -19.66 -9.29
N ASN A 127 -3.50 -20.66 -10.14
CA ASN A 127 -2.62 -21.81 -10.35
C ASN A 127 -1.94 -21.82 -11.73
N GLY A 128 -2.00 -20.68 -12.43
CA GLY A 128 -1.36 -20.49 -13.71
C GLY A 128 0.16 -20.46 -13.62
N GLU A 129 0.80 -20.65 -14.77
CA GLU A 129 2.25 -20.77 -14.89
C GLU A 129 3.02 -19.63 -14.20
N LYS A 130 2.49 -18.40 -14.28
CA LYS A 130 3.13 -17.20 -13.70
C LYS A 130 3.10 -17.20 -12.17
N PHE A 131 1.97 -17.58 -11.54
CA PHE A 131 1.88 -17.70 -10.09
C PHE A 131 2.75 -18.85 -9.57
N THR A 132 2.69 -20.03 -10.20
CA THR A 132 3.55 -21.18 -9.86
C THR A 132 5.03 -20.82 -9.95
N ARG A 133 5.43 -20.13 -11.02
CA ARG A 133 6.81 -19.65 -11.19
C ARG A 133 7.19 -18.61 -10.14
N MET A 134 6.29 -17.70 -9.77
CA MET A 134 6.53 -16.70 -8.74
C MET A 134 6.74 -17.37 -7.37
N ARG A 135 5.89 -18.34 -6.99
CA ARG A 135 6.03 -19.12 -5.75
C ARG A 135 7.37 -19.87 -5.73
N LYS A 136 7.73 -20.54 -6.82
CA LYS A 136 9.03 -21.21 -6.98
C LYS A 136 10.21 -20.26 -6.78
N ARG A 137 10.19 -19.11 -7.45
CA ARG A 137 11.25 -18.09 -7.28
C ARG A 137 11.28 -17.49 -5.89
N MET A 138 10.12 -17.29 -5.25
CA MET A 138 10.05 -16.81 -3.87
C MET A 138 10.67 -17.81 -2.89
N ILE A 139 10.45 -19.11 -3.11
CA ILE A 139 11.14 -20.18 -2.35
C ILE A 139 12.63 -20.13 -2.65
N GLU A 140 13.06 -20.21 -3.91
CA GLU A 140 14.46 -20.41 -4.29
C GLU A 140 15.34 -19.17 -4.02
N GLU A 141 14.86 -17.99 -4.40
CA GLU A 141 15.63 -16.72 -4.40
C GLU A 141 15.27 -15.79 -3.22
N GLY A 142 14.07 -15.93 -2.63
CA GLY A 142 13.55 -15.04 -1.60
C GLY A 142 13.04 -13.69 -2.13
N ALA A 143 12.23 -12.99 -1.34
CA ALA A 143 11.58 -11.74 -1.74
C ALA A 143 12.58 -10.62 -2.07
N HIS A 144 13.78 -10.62 -1.46
CA HIS A 144 14.81 -9.62 -1.75
C HIS A 144 15.33 -9.63 -3.19
N ALA A 145 15.09 -10.72 -3.95
CA ALA A 145 15.55 -10.85 -5.32
C ALA A 145 14.72 -10.05 -6.34
N PHE A 146 13.44 -9.78 -6.06
CA PHE A 146 12.54 -9.15 -7.03
C PHE A 146 11.51 -8.18 -6.44
N CYS A 147 11.36 -8.12 -5.11
CA CYS A 147 10.54 -7.07 -4.48
C CYS A 147 11.37 -5.78 -4.34
N PRO A 148 10.71 -4.60 -4.46
CA PRO A 148 11.41 -3.35 -4.21
C PRO A 148 11.91 -3.34 -2.76
N HIS A 149 13.13 -2.85 -2.53
CA HIS A 149 13.68 -2.73 -1.17
C HIS A 149 12.84 -1.83 -0.25
N THR A 150 11.97 -0.99 -0.81
CA THR A 150 10.99 -0.17 -0.09
C THR A 150 9.70 -0.92 0.25
N CYS A 151 9.60 -2.21 -0.05
CA CYS A 151 8.44 -3.04 0.30
C CYS A 151 8.21 -2.99 1.83
N PRO A 152 7.02 -2.56 2.30
CA PRO A 152 6.73 -2.49 3.73
C PRO A 152 6.86 -3.83 4.44
N VAL A 153 6.44 -4.92 3.80
CA VAL A 153 6.56 -6.29 4.32
C VAL A 153 8.03 -6.66 4.54
N LEU A 154 8.90 -6.35 3.58
CA LEU A 154 10.35 -6.56 3.72
C LEU A 154 10.98 -5.71 4.84
N GLN A 155 10.36 -4.58 5.20
CA GLN A 155 10.80 -3.73 6.30
C GLN A 155 10.13 -4.12 7.64
N GLY A 156 9.42 -5.25 7.71
CA GLY A 156 8.74 -5.73 8.91
C GLY A 156 7.40 -5.05 9.21
N GLY A 157 6.90 -4.23 8.30
CA GLY A 157 5.56 -3.64 8.36
C GLY A 157 4.48 -4.58 7.83
N LYS A 158 3.23 -4.11 7.85
CA LYS A 158 2.07 -4.81 7.28
C LYS A 158 1.86 -6.26 7.73
N GLN A 159 2.20 -6.56 8.98
CA GLN A 159 2.04 -7.92 9.53
C GLN A 159 0.58 -8.42 9.48
N TYR A 160 -0.40 -7.52 9.47
CA TYR A 160 -1.81 -7.87 9.31
C TYR A 160 -2.12 -8.54 7.95
N GLU A 161 -1.32 -8.27 6.90
CA GLU A 161 -1.46 -8.90 5.58
C GLU A 161 -0.99 -10.38 5.60
N ASN A 162 -0.32 -10.85 6.66
CA ASN A 162 -0.01 -12.28 6.81
C ASN A 162 -1.25 -13.12 7.16
N LEU A 163 -2.34 -12.49 7.59
CA LEU A 163 -3.62 -13.13 7.90
C LEU A 163 -3.55 -14.24 8.97
N ASP A 164 -2.55 -14.20 9.84
CA ASP A 164 -2.32 -15.19 10.91
C ASP A 164 -3.47 -15.24 11.95
N TRP A 165 -4.39 -14.28 11.92
CA TRP A 165 -5.61 -14.23 12.74
C TRP A 165 -6.69 -15.26 12.31
N TYR A 166 -6.43 -16.09 11.30
CA TYR A 166 -7.34 -17.18 10.91
C TYR A 166 -7.68 -18.14 12.07
N GLN A 167 -6.83 -18.19 13.10
CA GLN A 167 -7.04 -18.99 14.31
C GLN A 167 -8.24 -18.51 15.17
N GLU A 168 -8.68 -17.27 14.96
CA GLU A 168 -9.85 -16.67 15.62
C GLU A 168 -11.17 -17.08 14.96
N LEU A 169 -11.11 -17.66 13.76
CA LEU A 169 -12.26 -18.10 12.98
C LEU A 169 -12.82 -19.42 13.52
N ASP A 170 -14.07 -19.71 13.17
CA ASP A 170 -14.74 -20.97 13.44
C ASP A 170 -13.87 -22.15 12.94
N PRO A 171 -13.43 -23.08 13.83
CA PRO A 171 -12.68 -24.28 13.46
C PRO A 171 -13.31 -25.12 12.35
N GLU A 172 -14.64 -25.10 12.23
CA GLU A 172 -15.39 -25.86 11.22
C GLU A 172 -15.85 -24.98 10.05
N GLY A 173 -15.46 -23.70 10.04
CA GLY A 173 -15.83 -22.74 9.02
C GLY A 173 -14.98 -22.84 7.74
N PRO A 174 -15.58 -22.60 6.54
CA PRO A 174 -14.89 -22.76 5.26
C PRO A 174 -13.68 -21.83 5.08
N ILE A 175 -13.70 -20.65 5.72
CA ILE A 175 -12.61 -19.67 5.66
C ILE A 175 -11.40 -20.17 6.45
N ARG A 176 -11.62 -20.79 7.61
CA ARG A 176 -10.55 -21.36 8.42
C ARG A 176 -9.97 -22.61 7.79
N GLU A 177 -10.82 -23.49 7.27
CA GLU A 177 -10.39 -24.68 6.52
C GLU A 177 -9.48 -24.28 5.35
N ASN A 178 -9.90 -23.29 4.55
CA ASN A 178 -9.09 -22.75 3.46
C ASN A 178 -7.76 -22.16 3.96
N ALA A 179 -7.77 -21.43 5.09
CA ALA A 179 -6.56 -20.84 5.66
C ALA A 179 -5.57 -21.89 6.20
N GLU A 180 -6.06 -22.93 6.89
CA GLU A 180 -5.22 -24.02 7.42
C GLU A 180 -4.61 -24.87 6.30
N LEU A 181 -5.38 -25.15 5.24
CA LEU A 181 -4.87 -25.76 4.01
C LEU A 181 -3.76 -24.90 3.40
N ASN A 182 -4.01 -23.60 3.22
CA ASN A 182 -3.04 -22.67 2.65
C ASN A 182 -1.74 -22.56 3.47
N GLU A 183 -1.82 -22.55 4.80
CA GLU A 183 -0.64 -22.54 5.68
C GLU A 183 0.17 -23.84 5.58
N THR A 184 -0.52 -24.97 5.41
CA THR A 184 0.12 -26.27 5.18
C THR A 184 0.83 -26.29 3.83
N GLU A 185 0.20 -25.76 2.78
CA GLU A 185 0.79 -25.65 1.44
C GLU A 185 1.97 -24.69 1.39
N TYR A 186 1.86 -23.54 2.04
CA TYR A 186 2.96 -22.58 2.18
C TYR A 186 4.15 -23.20 2.91
N SER A 187 3.91 -23.84 4.05
CA SER A 187 4.96 -24.50 4.85
C SER A 187 5.58 -25.70 4.13
N GLY A 188 4.79 -26.40 3.32
CA GLY A 188 5.24 -27.48 2.44
C GLY A 188 5.88 -27.01 1.13
N GLU A 189 6.09 -25.69 0.94
CA GLU A 189 6.67 -25.08 -0.26
C GLU A 189 5.94 -25.48 -1.57
N ARG A 190 4.63 -25.74 -1.49
CA ARG A 190 3.80 -26.06 -2.65
C ARG A 190 3.73 -24.85 -3.59
N THR A 191 3.79 -25.09 -4.89
CA THR A 191 3.74 -24.04 -5.92
C THR A 191 2.44 -24.03 -6.73
N THR A 192 1.67 -25.11 -6.62
CA THR A 192 0.27 -25.23 -7.06
C THR A 192 -0.56 -25.52 -5.82
N LEU A 193 -1.68 -24.84 -5.68
CA LEU A 193 -2.48 -24.79 -4.45
C LEU A 193 -3.87 -25.36 -4.70
N GLU A 194 -4.36 -26.15 -3.76
CA GLU A 194 -5.76 -26.53 -3.62
C GLU A 194 -6.53 -25.43 -2.86
N SER A 195 -5.84 -24.66 -2.00
CA SER A 195 -6.44 -23.50 -1.33
C SER A 195 -6.77 -22.35 -2.29
N ASN A 196 -7.86 -21.67 -1.99
CA ASN A 196 -8.27 -20.42 -2.63
C ASN A 196 -7.53 -19.21 -2.04
N PRO A 197 -7.45 -18.08 -2.77
CA PRO A 197 -6.92 -16.83 -2.22
C PRO A 197 -7.61 -16.44 -0.91
N ARG A 198 -6.81 -16.02 0.08
CA ARG A 198 -7.30 -15.56 1.39
C ARG A 198 -7.49 -14.04 1.44
N TRP A 199 -6.83 -13.31 0.54
CA TRP A 199 -6.96 -11.87 0.34
C TRP A 199 -7.35 -11.58 -1.10
N VAL A 200 -8.54 -11.00 -1.29
CA VAL A 200 -9.03 -10.61 -2.61
C VAL A 200 -9.16 -9.09 -2.67
N ARG A 201 -8.30 -8.44 -3.46
CA ARG A 201 -8.39 -7.00 -3.74
C ARG A 201 -8.71 -6.79 -5.20
N PHE A 202 -9.65 -5.90 -5.48
CA PHE A 202 -9.97 -5.56 -6.87
C PHE A 202 -10.27 -4.09 -7.06
N THR A 203 -9.82 -3.57 -8.19
CA THR A 203 -10.06 -2.19 -8.61
C THR A 203 -11.02 -2.16 -9.77
N TYR A 204 -12.32 -2.08 -9.49
CA TYR A 204 -13.36 -2.15 -10.52
C TYR A 204 -13.19 -1.08 -11.59
N SER A 205 -12.95 0.17 -11.19
CA SER A 205 -12.67 1.29 -12.08
C SER A 205 -11.85 2.35 -11.36
N TYR A 206 -11.22 3.24 -12.12
CA TYR A 206 -10.61 4.46 -11.59
C TYR A 206 -11.53 5.68 -11.64
N ALA A 207 -12.74 5.55 -12.18
CA ALA A 207 -13.71 6.62 -12.15
C ALA A 207 -14.16 6.94 -10.72
N CYS A 208 -14.21 8.23 -10.43
CA CYS A 208 -14.52 8.81 -9.12
C CYS A 208 -15.39 10.05 -9.34
N ASN A 209 -16.23 10.38 -8.37
CA ASN A 209 -17.02 11.61 -8.39
C ASN A 209 -16.23 12.87 -8.00
N LEU A 210 -14.98 12.73 -7.54
CA LEU A 210 -14.07 13.81 -7.16
C LEU A 210 -12.87 13.93 -8.13
N ASP A 211 -12.12 15.03 -8.03
CA ASP A 211 -10.93 15.31 -8.87
C ASP A 211 -9.70 15.71 -8.03
N CYS A 212 -9.37 14.90 -7.03
CA CYS A 212 -8.35 15.21 -6.03
C CYS A 212 -7.02 15.67 -6.66
N TYR A 213 -6.40 16.71 -6.08
CA TYR A 213 -5.20 17.35 -6.62
C TYR A 213 -4.02 16.40 -6.82
N HIS A 214 -3.90 15.37 -5.98
CA HIS A 214 -2.81 14.38 -6.00
C HIS A 214 -3.22 13.01 -6.54
N CYS A 215 -4.42 12.88 -7.13
CA CYS A 215 -4.90 11.58 -7.59
C CYS A 215 -3.99 11.03 -8.69
N TYR A 216 -3.28 9.94 -8.39
CA TYR A 216 -2.44 9.25 -9.37
C TYR A 216 -3.27 8.53 -10.44
N GLN A 217 -4.52 8.18 -10.13
CA GLN A 217 -5.45 7.49 -11.05
C GLN A 217 -6.10 8.44 -12.05
N ARG A 218 -5.89 9.75 -11.92
CA ARG A 218 -6.64 10.79 -12.65
C ARG A 218 -6.55 10.66 -14.17
N GLU A 219 -5.35 10.43 -14.70
CA GLU A 219 -5.17 10.29 -16.15
C GLU A 219 -5.84 8.99 -16.66
N ASP A 220 -5.66 7.89 -15.95
CA ASP A 220 -6.21 6.59 -16.33
C ASP A 220 -7.73 6.50 -16.14
N ALA A 221 -8.30 7.28 -15.24
CA ALA A 221 -9.75 7.42 -15.09
C ALA A 221 -10.44 7.90 -16.38
N THR A 222 -9.72 8.63 -17.25
CA THR A 222 -10.24 9.06 -18.55
C THR A 222 -10.42 7.92 -19.55
N GLN A 223 -9.74 6.79 -19.33
CA GLN A 223 -9.79 5.62 -20.21
C GLN A 223 -11.07 4.80 -19.98
N ARG A 224 -11.83 5.09 -18.91
CA ARG A 224 -13.13 4.45 -18.59
C ARG A 224 -13.10 2.93 -18.55
N HIS A 225 -11.93 2.36 -18.23
CA HIS A 225 -11.79 0.94 -18.01
C HIS A 225 -12.64 0.50 -16.81
N LYS A 226 -13.20 -0.71 -16.96
CA LYS A 226 -13.96 -1.42 -15.94
C LYS A 226 -13.51 -2.86 -15.94
N LEU A 227 -13.52 -3.51 -14.79
CA LEU A 227 -13.34 -4.95 -14.73
C LEU A 227 -14.50 -5.66 -15.44
N PRO A 228 -14.22 -6.80 -16.08
CA PRO A 228 -15.22 -7.51 -16.88
C PRO A 228 -16.28 -8.13 -15.98
N GLU A 229 -17.51 -8.22 -16.50
CA GLU A 229 -18.63 -8.85 -15.80
C GLU A 229 -18.31 -10.30 -15.41
N PHE A 230 -17.69 -11.05 -16.32
CA PHE A 230 -17.19 -12.40 -16.07
C PHE A 230 -16.32 -12.52 -14.80
N PHE A 231 -15.49 -11.52 -14.49
CA PHE A 231 -14.70 -11.52 -13.25
C PHE A 231 -15.58 -11.27 -12.02
N MET A 232 -16.51 -10.30 -12.12
CA MET A 232 -17.41 -9.96 -11.02
C MET A 232 -18.33 -11.14 -10.65
N GLU A 233 -18.79 -11.91 -11.64
CA GLU A 233 -19.62 -13.11 -11.44
C GLU A 233 -18.90 -14.24 -10.68
N GLN A 234 -17.56 -14.30 -10.75
CA GLN A 234 -16.76 -15.29 -10.03
C GLN A 234 -16.52 -14.91 -8.56
N LEU A 235 -16.53 -13.62 -8.22
CA LEU A 235 -16.16 -13.15 -6.88
C LEU A 235 -16.95 -13.81 -5.73
N PRO A 236 -18.28 -14.03 -5.82
CA PRO A 236 -19.04 -14.66 -4.74
C PRO A 236 -18.45 -15.99 -4.26
N GLU A 237 -17.97 -16.84 -5.17
CA GLU A 237 -17.37 -18.14 -4.83
C GLU A 237 -16.11 -17.98 -3.96
N TYR A 238 -15.21 -17.07 -4.33
CA TYR A 238 -13.95 -16.87 -3.62
C TYR A 238 -14.14 -16.12 -2.30
N VAL A 239 -15.18 -15.30 -2.19
CA VAL A 239 -15.47 -14.48 -1.02
C VAL A 239 -15.99 -15.33 0.16
N GLU A 240 -16.59 -16.49 -0.10
CA GLU A 240 -17.01 -17.45 0.95
C GLU A 240 -15.83 -18.14 1.65
N THR A 241 -14.62 -18.09 1.06
CA THR A 241 -13.41 -18.74 1.62
C THR A 241 -12.27 -17.75 1.90
N ALA A 242 -12.41 -16.49 1.47
CA ALA A 242 -11.43 -15.43 1.72
C ALA A 242 -11.56 -14.85 3.14
N GLN A 243 -10.44 -14.53 3.77
CA GLN A 243 -10.43 -13.80 5.03
C GLN A 243 -10.67 -12.30 4.83
N ILE A 244 -10.11 -11.71 3.77
CA ILE A 244 -10.23 -10.28 3.46
C ILE A 244 -10.72 -10.06 2.03
N VAL A 245 -11.69 -9.16 1.91
CA VAL A 245 -12.14 -8.61 0.62
C VAL A 245 -11.96 -7.10 0.62
N TYR A 246 -11.34 -6.59 -0.43
CA TYR A 246 -10.97 -5.19 -0.54
C TYR A 246 -11.31 -4.60 -1.93
N PRO A 247 -12.56 -4.14 -2.12
CA PRO A 247 -12.92 -3.30 -3.26
C PRO A 247 -12.19 -1.96 -3.15
N PHE A 248 -11.50 -1.57 -4.22
CA PHE A 248 -10.66 -0.38 -4.27
C PHE A 248 -10.85 0.41 -5.57
N GLY A 249 -10.25 1.59 -5.62
CA GLY A 249 -10.07 2.41 -6.81
C GLY A 249 -11.21 3.37 -7.05
N GLY A 250 -10.87 4.48 -7.73
CA GLY A 250 -11.83 5.55 -7.98
C GLY A 250 -12.57 5.92 -6.70
N GLU A 251 -13.89 5.79 -6.74
CA GLU A 251 -14.73 5.66 -5.54
C GLU A 251 -15.49 4.32 -5.60
N PRO A 252 -15.29 3.37 -4.66
CA PRO A 252 -15.93 2.06 -4.70
C PRO A 252 -17.46 2.12 -4.75
N PHE A 253 -18.06 3.11 -4.08
CA PHE A 253 -19.51 3.29 -4.06
C PHE A 253 -20.08 4.04 -5.28
N PHE A 254 -19.27 4.28 -6.32
CA PHE A 254 -19.70 4.96 -7.54
C PHE A 254 -20.42 4.05 -8.54
N PHE A 255 -20.16 2.73 -8.49
CA PHE A 255 -20.62 1.78 -9.52
C PHE A 255 -21.58 0.75 -8.97
N SER A 256 -22.75 0.60 -9.62
CA SER A 256 -23.75 -0.41 -9.25
C SER A 256 -23.18 -1.82 -9.13
N PRO A 257 -22.35 -2.35 -10.06
CA PRO A 257 -21.81 -3.71 -9.89
C PRO A 257 -21.01 -3.93 -8.61
N VAL A 258 -20.36 -2.89 -8.06
CA VAL A 258 -19.67 -2.98 -6.76
C VAL A 258 -20.68 -2.90 -5.61
N ILE A 259 -21.68 -2.04 -5.72
CA ILE A 259 -22.79 -1.96 -4.75
C ILE A 259 -23.55 -3.28 -4.68
N ASP A 260 -23.92 -3.84 -5.83
CA ASP A 260 -24.68 -5.08 -5.97
C ASP A 260 -23.85 -6.26 -5.40
N PHE A 261 -22.56 -6.34 -5.73
CA PHE A 261 -21.64 -7.31 -5.10
C PHE A 261 -21.61 -7.21 -3.57
N LEU A 262 -21.52 -5.99 -3.02
CA LEU A 262 -21.55 -5.77 -1.57
C LEU A 262 -22.92 -6.06 -0.96
N GLU A 263 -23.99 -5.84 -1.72
CA GLU A 263 -25.37 -6.08 -1.34
C GLU A 263 -25.73 -7.56 -1.37
N ASP A 264 -25.19 -8.34 -2.29
CA ASP A 264 -25.50 -9.76 -2.40
C ASP A 264 -24.61 -10.64 -1.51
N HIS A 265 -23.58 -10.06 -0.90
CA HIS A 265 -22.69 -10.79 -0.01
C HIS A 265 -23.40 -11.40 1.20
N ASN A 266 -23.15 -12.69 1.44
CA ASN A 266 -23.62 -13.43 2.59
C ASN A 266 -22.95 -12.93 3.89
N SER A 267 -23.68 -12.09 4.64
CA SER A 267 -23.18 -11.52 5.90
C SER A 267 -23.03 -12.53 7.05
N ASN A 268 -23.38 -13.80 6.85
CA ASN A 268 -23.16 -14.87 7.84
C ASN A 268 -21.74 -15.47 7.73
N THR A 269 -20.95 -15.06 6.75
CA THR A 269 -19.55 -15.46 6.63
C THR A 269 -18.66 -14.68 7.61
N GLU A 270 -17.51 -15.24 7.96
CA GLU A 270 -16.49 -14.55 8.76
C GLU A 270 -15.53 -13.70 7.91
N THR A 271 -15.81 -13.58 6.60
CA THR A 271 -15.06 -12.74 5.65
C THR A 271 -15.11 -11.30 6.10
N ARG A 272 -14.01 -10.56 6.04
CA ARG A 272 -13.98 -9.17 6.52
C ARG A 272 -13.66 -8.18 5.40
N PHE A 273 -14.37 -7.05 5.40
CA PHE A 273 -14.21 -6.03 4.37
C PHE A 273 -13.26 -4.92 4.80
N PHE A 274 -12.39 -4.53 3.87
CA PHE A 274 -11.56 -3.33 3.93
C PHE A 274 -12.13 -2.33 2.93
N LEU A 275 -12.52 -1.15 3.40
CA LEU A 275 -13.17 -0.14 2.57
C LEU A 275 -12.47 1.21 2.71
N ILE A 276 -12.19 1.84 1.57
CA ILE A 276 -11.70 3.21 1.50
C ILE A 276 -12.67 4.03 0.66
N THR A 277 -13.10 5.17 1.18
CA THR A 277 -14.06 6.05 0.52
C THR A 277 -13.67 7.52 0.70
N ASN A 278 -14.13 8.37 -0.20
CA ASN A 278 -14.13 9.83 -0.01
C ASN A 278 -15.32 10.33 0.84
N ALA A 279 -16.18 9.42 1.30
CA ALA A 279 -17.35 9.65 2.15
C ALA A 279 -18.47 10.53 1.56
N THR A 280 -18.42 10.84 0.26
CA THR A 280 -19.45 11.67 -0.41
C THR A 280 -20.67 10.87 -0.88
N LEU A 281 -20.50 9.59 -1.22
CA LEU A 281 -21.54 8.73 -1.79
C LEU A 281 -22.17 7.75 -0.80
N LEU A 282 -21.99 8.00 0.50
CA LEU A 282 -22.58 7.19 1.56
C LEU A 282 -24.06 7.55 1.76
N THR A 283 -24.89 7.12 0.80
CA THR A 283 -26.35 7.26 0.82
C THR A 283 -26.98 6.32 1.86
N ASP A 284 -28.29 6.45 2.10
CA ASP A 284 -29.00 5.56 3.01
C ASP A 284 -28.93 4.10 2.56
N LYS A 285 -29.08 3.83 1.24
CA LYS A 285 -28.86 2.51 0.65
C LYS A 285 -27.46 1.96 1.00
N VAL A 286 -26.41 2.78 0.83
CA VAL A 286 -25.04 2.34 1.14
C VAL A 286 -24.89 2.06 2.64
N PHE A 287 -25.48 2.87 3.51
CA PHE A 287 -25.44 2.61 4.95
C PHE A 287 -26.20 1.36 5.38
N GLU A 288 -27.30 1.00 4.71
CA GLU A 288 -27.99 -0.27 4.91
C GLU A 288 -27.05 -1.44 4.58
N ILE A 289 -26.34 -1.37 3.46
CA ILE A 289 -25.33 -2.37 3.07
C ILE A 289 -24.20 -2.44 4.11
N LEU A 290 -23.60 -1.31 4.48
CA LEU A 290 -22.54 -1.28 5.50
C LEU A 290 -23.02 -1.80 6.86
N SER A 291 -24.29 -1.63 7.19
CA SER A 291 -24.86 -2.09 8.46
C SER A 291 -24.89 -3.60 8.60
N ARG A 292 -25.00 -4.35 7.50
CA ARG A 292 -24.92 -5.81 7.48
C ARG A 292 -23.50 -6.34 7.24
N LEU A 293 -22.69 -5.66 6.43
CA LEU A 293 -21.36 -6.15 6.05
C LEU A 293 -20.40 -6.33 7.25
N PRO A 294 -19.70 -7.47 7.37
CA PRO A 294 -18.61 -7.65 8.34
C PRO A 294 -17.40 -6.76 7.98
N ILE A 295 -17.41 -5.51 8.45
CA ILE A 295 -16.32 -4.55 8.18
C ILE A 295 -15.20 -4.76 9.20
N SER A 296 -13.96 -4.93 8.74
CA SER A 296 -12.79 -4.87 9.62
C SER A 296 -12.20 -3.46 9.68
N THR A 297 -12.09 -2.81 8.52
CA THR A 297 -11.51 -1.46 8.41
C THR A 297 -12.32 -0.58 7.47
N MET A 298 -12.62 0.62 7.94
CA MET A 298 -13.17 1.71 7.14
C MET A 298 -12.20 2.89 7.19
N ALA A 299 -11.81 3.42 6.04
CA ALA A 299 -10.97 4.60 5.93
C ALA A 299 -11.66 5.68 5.09
N ALA A 300 -11.71 6.91 5.62
CA ALA A 300 -12.21 8.07 4.88
C ALA A 300 -11.05 8.96 4.43
N SER A 301 -10.95 9.25 3.13
CA SER A 301 -9.91 10.09 2.54
C SER A 301 -10.39 11.54 2.44
N LEU A 302 -9.94 12.42 3.35
CA LEU A 302 -10.52 13.75 3.52
C LEU A 302 -9.59 14.90 3.09
N ASP A 303 -8.29 14.81 3.36
CA ASP A 303 -7.26 15.83 3.02
C ASP A 303 -7.52 17.28 3.49
N ALA A 304 -8.49 17.48 4.38
CA ALA A 304 -9.00 18.79 4.73
C ALA A 304 -9.58 18.77 6.16
N ALA A 305 -9.38 19.86 6.89
CA ALA A 305 -10.11 20.15 8.13
C ALA A 305 -11.23 21.17 7.92
N THR A 306 -11.26 21.86 6.78
CA THR A 306 -12.23 22.93 6.47
C THR A 306 -12.93 22.67 5.13
N ALA A 307 -14.10 23.29 4.94
CA ALA A 307 -14.82 23.23 3.67
C ALA A 307 -14.01 23.80 2.50
N LEU A 308 -13.22 24.87 2.75
CA LEU A 308 -12.40 25.51 1.75
C LEU A 308 -11.27 24.59 1.28
N SER A 309 -10.53 23.97 2.20
CA SER A 309 -9.46 23.05 1.82
C SER A 309 -10.02 21.79 1.17
N PHE A 310 -11.20 21.30 1.58
CA PHE A 310 -11.87 20.20 0.92
C PHE A 310 -12.22 20.53 -0.53
N ASP A 311 -12.79 21.71 -0.78
CA ASP A 311 -13.15 22.15 -2.13
C ASP A 311 -11.91 22.27 -3.04
N VAL A 312 -10.88 22.95 -2.55
CA VAL A 312 -9.63 23.19 -3.30
C VAL A 312 -8.84 21.91 -3.56
N LEU A 313 -8.81 20.97 -2.62
CA LEU A 313 -7.95 19.78 -2.70
C LEU A 313 -8.66 18.55 -3.27
N ARG A 314 -9.94 18.35 -2.98
CA ARG A 314 -10.66 17.13 -3.34
C ARG A 314 -11.70 17.37 -4.43
N VAL A 315 -12.52 18.40 -4.27
CA VAL A 315 -13.66 18.65 -5.15
C VAL A 315 -13.21 19.17 -6.51
N ARG A 316 -12.49 20.30 -6.57
CA ARG A 316 -11.88 20.87 -7.78
C ARG A 316 -12.87 20.93 -8.95
N ASP A 317 -13.88 21.77 -8.81
CA ASP A 317 -14.97 22.00 -9.78
C ASP A 317 -15.92 20.80 -9.97
N ARG A 318 -15.87 19.80 -9.08
CA ARG A 318 -16.88 18.73 -8.99
C ARG A 318 -18.02 19.11 -8.04
N ASN A 319 -19.01 18.24 -7.92
CA ASN A 319 -20.13 18.45 -7.02
C ASN A 319 -20.00 17.54 -5.80
N ALA A 320 -19.55 18.13 -4.69
CA ALA A 320 -19.56 17.48 -3.38
C ALA A 320 -19.72 18.53 -2.28
N ASN A 321 -20.40 18.16 -1.20
CA ASN A 321 -20.74 19.06 -0.12
C ASN A 321 -20.03 18.65 1.18
N TRP A 322 -19.32 19.60 1.79
CA TRP A 322 -18.56 19.36 3.03
C TRP A 322 -19.45 18.92 4.20
N GLU A 323 -20.61 19.57 4.41
CA GLU A 323 -21.53 19.24 5.50
C GLU A 323 -22.06 17.81 5.36
N GLN A 324 -22.35 17.37 4.13
CA GLN A 324 -22.75 16.01 3.85
C GLN A 324 -21.64 15.00 4.16
N VAL A 325 -20.38 15.32 3.85
CA VAL A 325 -19.23 14.49 4.20
C VAL A 325 -19.08 14.39 5.71
N VAL A 326 -19.11 15.51 6.43
CA VAL A 326 -19.03 15.56 7.91
C VAL A 326 -20.19 14.77 8.54
N LYS A 327 -21.42 14.90 8.02
CA LYS A 327 -22.57 14.09 8.44
C LYS A 327 -22.32 12.59 8.23
N ASN A 328 -21.77 12.22 7.08
CA ASN A 328 -21.44 10.83 6.77
C ASN A 328 -20.34 10.26 7.67
N LEU A 329 -19.33 11.06 8.04
CA LEU A 329 -18.32 10.68 9.04
C LEU A 329 -18.96 10.42 10.41
N GLY A 330 -19.93 11.23 10.82
CA GLY A 330 -20.71 11.00 12.04
C GLY A 330 -21.50 9.68 11.98
N ARG A 331 -22.15 9.39 10.85
CA ARG A 331 -22.86 8.11 10.65
C ARG A 331 -21.91 6.91 10.68
N LEU A 332 -20.70 7.04 10.11
CA LEU A 332 -19.66 6.01 10.19
C LEU A 332 -19.18 5.82 11.64
N ALA A 333 -19.01 6.89 12.41
CA ALA A 333 -18.66 6.82 13.82
C ALA A 333 -19.72 6.06 14.64
N GLU A 334 -21.00 6.30 14.38
CA GLU A 334 -22.07 5.55 15.06
C GLU A 334 -22.15 4.10 14.62
N LEU A 335 -21.87 3.81 13.34
CA LEU A 335 -21.75 2.44 12.88
C LEU A 335 -20.55 1.74 13.53
N LYS A 336 -19.42 2.44 13.69
CA LYS A 336 -18.22 1.94 14.37
C LYS A 336 -18.53 1.55 15.81
N LYS A 337 -19.25 2.38 16.57
CA LYS A 337 -19.65 2.05 17.96
C LYS A 337 -20.47 0.76 18.05
N ARG A 338 -21.32 0.50 17.04
CA ARG A 338 -22.15 -0.72 17.00
C ARG A 338 -21.39 -1.96 16.54
N LYS A 339 -20.44 -1.82 15.61
CA LYS A 339 -19.80 -2.95 14.91
C LYS A 339 -18.34 -3.20 15.29
N GLY A 340 -17.69 -2.26 15.97
CA GLY A 340 -16.31 -2.42 16.47
C GLY A 340 -15.20 -2.39 15.42
N PHE A 341 -15.45 -1.91 14.19
CA PHE A 341 -14.42 -1.86 13.16
C PHE A 341 -13.38 -0.75 13.41
N LYS A 342 -12.20 -0.86 12.76
CA LYS A 342 -11.20 0.21 12.75
C LYS A 342 -11.65 1.34 11.84
N PHE A 343 -11.72 2.56 12.37
CA PHE A 343 -12.11 3.73 11.60
C PHE A 343 -10.96 4.73 11.54
N THR A 344 -10.53 5.06 10.32
CA THR A 344 -9.46 6.05 10.10
C THR A 344 -9.95 7.19 9.21
N VAL A 345 -9.42 8.38 9.43
CA VAL A 345 -9.57 9.52 8.53
C VAL A 345 -8.18 9.97 8.10
N SER A 346 -7.95 10.07 6.80
CA SER A 346 -6.62 10.34 6.26
C SER A 346 -6.50 11.72 5.62
N MET A 347 -5.32 12.31 5.82
CA MET A 347 -4.89 13.54 5.17
C MET A 347 -3.53 13.37 4.50
N THR A 348 -3.50 13.69 3.22
CA THR A 348 -2.28 13.89 2.43
C THR A 348 -1.86 15.35 2.56
N LEU A 349 -0.95 15.61 3.51
CA LEU A 349 -0.47 16.94 3.90
C LEU A 349 0.39 17.56 2.80
N ASN A 350 0.10 18.82 2.48
CA ASN A 350 0.73 19.63 1.45
C ASN A 350 0.77 21.11 1.88
N SER A 351 1.37 21.99 1.08
CA SER A 351 1.51 23.41 1.44
C SER A 351 0.20 24.19 1.54
N VAL A 352 -0.92 23.70 1.01
CA VAL A 352 -2.24 24.35 1.12
C VAL A 352 -2.91 24.03 2.47
N ASN A 353 -2.83 22.78 2.94
CA ASN A 353 -3.44 22.35 4.21
C ASN A 353 -2.43 22.22 5.37
N ALA A 354 -1.19 22.69 5.19
CA ALA A 354 -0.12 22.61 6.19
C ALA A 354 -0.52 23.15 7.57
N LEU A 355 -1.36 24.20 7.58
CA LEU A 355 -1.81 24.87 8.81
C LEU A 355 -3.04 24.20 9.44
N GLU A 356 -3.53 23.11 8.87
CA GLU A 356 -4.73 22.40 9.34
C GLU A 356 -4.38 21.12 10.12
N THR A 357 -3.09 20.82 10.37
CA THR A 357 -2.65 19.54 10.94
C THR A 357 -3.33 19.22 12.27
N GLU A 358 -3.33 20.16 13.21
CA GLU A 358 -3.95 19.96 14.52
C GLU A 358 -5.48 19.96 14.45
N GLU A 359 -6.07 20.80 13.60
CA GLU A 359 -7.52 20.88 13.41
C GLU A 359 -8.06 19.58 12.81
N PHE A 360 -7.33 19.02 11.83
CA PHE A 360 -7.62 17.72 11.24
C PHE A 360 -7.57 16.59 12.27
N VAL A 361 -6.56 16.60 13.17
CA VAL A 361 -6.49 15.66 14.29
C VAL A 361 -7.73 15.81 15.17
N ASN A 362 -8.08 17.03 15.59
CA ASN A 362 -9.25 17.26 16.44
C ASN A 362 -10.55 16.80 15.76
N LEU A 363 -10.70 17.04 14.46
CA LEU A 363 -11.85 16.60 13.65
C LEU A 363 -11.97 15.07 13.68
N ALA A 364 -10.88 14.34 13.39
CA ALA A 364 -10.88 12.88 13.42
C ALA A 364 -11.21 12.34 14.81
N LEU A 365 -10.62 12.90 15.86
CA LEU A 365 -10.90 12.51 17.25
C LEU A 365 -12.35 12.76 17.67
N GLY A 366 -13.00 13.78 17.10
CA GLY A 366 -14.43 14.06 17.27
C GLY A 366 -15.34 12.95 16.74
N PHE A 367 -14.88 12.22 15.73
CA PHE A 367 -15.57 11.06 15.17
C PHE A 367 -15.08 9.71 15.74
N ASP A 368 -14.26 9.75 16.80
CA ASP A 368 -13.57 8.56 17.32
C ASP A 368 -12.81 7.81 16.21
N ALA A 369 -12.27 8.55 15.24
CA ALA A 369 -11.49 8.02 14.14
C ALA A 369 -10.01 8.29 14.35
N GLU A 370 -9.17 7.34 13.95
CA GLU A 370 -7.72 7.47 14.05
C GLU A 370 -7.19 8.36 12.90
N PRO A 371 -6.54 9.51 13.19
CA PRO A 371 -6.04 10.41 12.16
C PRO A 371 -4.75 9.88 11.54
N LEU A 372 -4.72 9.75 10.22
CA LEU A 372 -3.53 9.34 9.47
C LEU A 372 -3.05 10.49 8.58
N ILE A 373 -1.92 11.09 8.93
CA ILE A 373 -1.36 12.23 8.19
C ILE A 373 -0.04 11.84 7.57
N MET A 374 0.08 12.06 6.26
CA MET A 374 1.29 11.78 5.50
C MET A 374 1.64 12.95 4.59
N LEU A 375 2.93 13.26 4.45
CA LEU A 375 3.39 14.22 3.46
C LEU A 375 3.05 13.73 2.05
N VAL A 376 2.50 14.64 1.23
CA VAL A 376 2.13 14.35 -0.15
C VAL A 376 3.34 13.92 -0.98
N ALA A 377 3.10 13.00 -1.91
CA ALA A 377 4.05 12.67 -2.95
C ALA A 377 3.79 13.51 -4.20
N ASN A 378 4.72 13.53 -5.17
CA ASN A 378 4.54 14.26 -6.43
C ASN A 378 4.12 13.28 -7.56
N PRO A 379 2.83 12.88 -7.66
CA PRO A 379 2.36 11.78 -8.54
C PRO A 379 2.70 12.02 -10.01
N TYR A 380 2.73 13.28 -10.43
CA TYR A 380 2.95 13.68 -11.81
C TYR A 380 4.44 13.92 -12.12
N GLU A 381 5.30 13.85 -11.11
CA GLU A 381 6.72 14.21 -11.20
C GLU A 381 6.96 15.58 -11.85
N THR A 382 6.06 16.56 -11.67
CA THR A 382 6.15 17.89 -12.30
C THR A 382 6.69 18.96 -11.34
N ALA A 383 7.36 19.96 -11.91
CA ALA A 383 7.82 21.12 -11.14
C ALA A 383 6.64 21.98 -10.65
N ASP A 384 5.56 22.06 -11.43
CA ASP A 384 4.36 22.81 -11.06
C ASP A 384 3.68 22.21 -9.84
N PHE A 385 3.54 20.87 -9.79
CA PHE A 385 3.02 20.20 -8.61
C PHE A 385 3.93 20.43 -7.40
N GLN A 386 5.26 20.30 -7.60
CA GLN A 386 6.23 20.54 -6.53
C GLN A 386 6.07 21.94 -5.94
N LYS A 387 6.01 22.96 -6.80
CA LYS A 387 5.89 24.36 -6.42
C LYS A 387 4.58 24.65 -5.69
N LYS A 388 3.47 24.06 -6.13
CA LYS A 388 2.13 24.35 -5.59
C LYS A 388 1.84 23.64 -4.27
N PHE A 389 2.33 22.40 -4.10
CA PHE A 389 1.90 21.52 -3.01
C PHE A 389 3.04 21.02 -2.11
N LEU A 390 4.29 21.21 -2.50
CA LEU A 390 5.47 20.72 -1.79
C LEU A 390 6.52 21.81 -1.55
N THR A 391 6.17 23.07 -1.71
CA THR A 391 7.02 24.21 -1.31
C THR A 391 6.37 24.89 -0.12
N PHE A 392 7.00 24.72 1.04
CA PHE A 392 6.56 25.26 2.31
C PHE A 392 7.45 26.43 2.72
N THR A 393 6.86 27.43 3.38
CA THR A 393 7.60 28.51 4.03
C THR A 393 8.19 28.05 5.36
N ASP A 394 9.20 28.76 5.88
CA ASP A 394 9.74 28.49 7.21
C ASP A 394 8.68 28.64 8.31
N ALA A 395 7.75 29.59 8.16
CA ALA A 395 6.62 29.75 9.06
C ALA A 395 5.70 28.51 9.04
N GLN A 396 5.40 27.97 7.85
CA GLN A 396 4.62 26.73 7.75
C GLN A 396 5.32 25.55 8.42
N PHE A 397 6.63 25.39 8.25
CA PHE A 397 7.37 24.33 8.96
C PHE A 397 7.29 24.49 10.48
N ALA A 398 7.48 25.71 10.99
CA ALA A 398 7.37 25.97 12.43
C ALA A 398 5.97 25.66 12.95
N THR A 399 4.92 26.13 12.26
CA THR A 399 3.53 25.86 12.65
C THR A 399 3.21 24.36 12.61
N MET A 400 3.63 23.63 11.58
CA MET A 400 3.43 22.17 11.51
C MET A 400 4.13 21.44 12.67
N GLU A 401 5.37 21.82 13.03
CA GLU A 401 6.08 21.22 14.16
C GLU A 401 5.35 21.45 15.49
N GLU A 402 4.84 22.65 15.72
CA GLU A 402 4.03 22.95 16.90
C GLU A 402 2.69 22.18 16.92
N GLN A 403 1.99 22.14 15.78
CA GLN A 403 0.71 21.42 15.65
C GLN A 403 0.88 19.92 15.89
N ILE A 404 1.93 19.31 15.35
CA ILE A 404 2.24 17.90 15.59
C ILE A 404 2.55 17.69 17.08
N THR A 405 3.36 18.56 17.68
CA THR A 405 3.71 18.49 19.11
C THR A 405 2.47 18.54 20.01
N ARG A 406 1.51 19.43 19.72
CA ARG A 406 0.23 19.52 20.45
C ARG A 406 -0.71 18.35 20.17
N SER A 407 -0.57 17.69 19.02
CA SER A 407 -1.44 16.58 18.61
C SER A 407 -1.00 15.22 19.17
N LEU A 408 0.30 15.02 19.40
CA LEU A 408 0.85 13.75 19.91
C LEU A 408 0.21 13.31 21.25
N PRO A 409 0.08 14.17 22.28
CA PRO A 409 -0.63 13.78 23.50
C PRO A 409 -2.10 13.39 23.25
N LYS A 410 -2.80 14.10 22.36
CA LYS A 410 -4.22 13.85 22.08
C LYS A 410 -4.46 12.46 21.49
N VAL A 411 -3.60 12.02 20.57
CA VAL A 411 -3.72 10.67 19.98
C VAL A 411 -3.26 9.58 20.94
N ARG A 412 -2.27 9.86 21.79
CA ARG A 412 -1.81 8.96 22.87
C ARG A 412 -2.91 8.71 23.89
N ASP A 413 -3.61 9.76 24.32
CA ASP A 413 -4.71 9.67 25.30
C ASP A 413 -5.87 8.80 24.78
N ARG A 414 -6.04 8.70 23.46
CA ARG A 414 -7.02 7.82 22.81
C ARG A 414 -6.50 6.41 22.53
N GLY A 415 -5.22 6.12 22.77
CA GLY A 415 -4.59 4.84 22.43
C GLY A 415 -4.40 4.62 20.93
N PHE A 416 -4.43 5.67 20.12
CA PHE A 416 -4.26 5.62 18.67
C PHE A 416 -2.78 5.54 18.29
N ARG A 417 -2.26 4.31 18.35
CA ARG A 417 -0.84 4.01 18.16
C ARG A 417 -0.37 4.23 16.71
N ASP A 418 -1.21 3.97 15.72
CA ASP A 418 -0.84 4.23 14.32
C ASP A 418 -0.75 5.75 14.12
N ALA A 419 -1.72 6.53 14.60
CA ALA A 419 -1.66 8.00 14.53
C ALA A 419 -0.40 8.57 15.20
N GLU A 420 -0.02 8.06 16.37
CA GLU A 420 1.23 8.45 17.04
C GLU A 420 2.45 8.22 16.13
N ILE A 421 2.59 6.99 15.60
CA ILE A 421 3.69 6.62 14.71
C ILE A 421 3.72 7.52 13.47
N TYR A 422 2.56 7.79 12.87
CA TYR A 422 2.46 8.59 11.66
C TYR A 422 2.82 10.06 11.90
N LEU A 423 2.41 10.64 13.04
CA LEU A 423 2.79 12.02 13.41
C LEU A 423 4.30 12.15 13.69
N GLU A 424 4.90 11.16 14.35
CA GLU A 424 6.35 11.14 14.57
C GLU A 424 7.11 10.98 13.24
N GLN A 425 6.66 10.09 12.37
CA GLN A 425 7.24 9.93 11.03
C GLN A 425 7.07 11.18 10.17
N LEU A 426 5.91 11.83 10.24
CA LEU A 426 5.64 13.08 9.54
C LEU A 426 6.64 14.16 9.96
N SER A 427 6.93 14.29 11.26
CA SER A 427 7.94 15.23 11.77
C SER A 427 9.32 15.00 11.15
N ILE A 428 9.74 13.73 11.04
CA ILE A 428 11.01 13.34 10.42
C ILE A 428 11.00 13.68 8.92
N HIS A 429 9.92 13.34 8.22
CA HIS A 429 9.78 13.59 6.79
C HIS A 429 9.76 15.09 6.46
N LEU A 430 9.10 15.92 7.27
CA LEU A 430 9.09 17.36 7.12
C LEU A 430 10.49 17.96 7.28
N LYS A 431 11.27 17.51 8.27
CA LYS A 431 12.68 17.93 8.45
C LYS A 431 13.55 17.56 7.24
N MET A 432 13.45 16.32 6.77
CA MET A 432 14.16 15.86 5.58
C MET A 432 13.73 16.61 4.31
N HIS A 433 12.46 16.97 4.20
CA HIS A 433 11.92 17.71 3.07
C HIS A 433 12.42 19.15 3.07
N ARG A 434 12.39 19.84 4.24
CA ARG A 434 12.94 21.20 4.44
C ARG A 434 14.40 21.31 4.02
N GLU A 435 15.23 20.36 4.43
CA GLU A 435 16.65 20.27 4.05
C GLU A 435 16.86 19.74 2.62
N GLY A 436 15.80 19.30 1.95
CA GLY A 436 15.89 18.47 0.76
C GLY A 436 15.10 19.02 -0.41
N ASP A 437 13.93 18.42 -0.64
CA ASP A 437 13.11 18.63 -1.86
C ASP A 437 12.25 19.91 -1.77
N ASN A 438 12.26 20.62 -0.64
CA ASN A 438 11.65 21.95 -0.50
C ASN A 438 12.41 23.04 -1.29
N ASP A 439 13.72 22.86 -1.48
CA ASP A 439 14.55 23.72 -2.33
C ASP A 439 14.34 23.32 -3.81
N PRO A 440 13.85 24.24 -4.67
CA PRO A 440 13.57 23.93 -6.08
C PRO A 440 14.79 23.47 -6.88
N PHE A 441 15.97 23.99 -6.57
CA PHE A 441 17.22 23.62 -7.24
C PHE A 441 17.67 22.22 -6.83
N ARG A 442 17.61 21.88 -5.53
CA ARG A 442 17.90 20.53 -5.03
C ARG A 442 16.90 19.52 -5.59
N TYR A 443 15.61 19.86 -5.63
CA TYR A 443 14.59 19.02 -6.26
C TYR A 443 14.88 18.79 -7.74
N ALA A 444 15.15 19.85 -8.51
CA ALA A 444 15.46 19.75 -9.94
C ALA A 444 16.70 18.87 -10.18
N THR A 445 17.76 19.07 -9.39
CA THR A 445 18.99 18.27 -9.46
C THR A 445 18.71 16.79 -9.18
N LYS A 446 17.96 16.48 -8.11
CA LYS A 446 17.56 15.10 -7.78
C LYS A 446 16.68 14.48 -8.88
N LYS A 447 15.77 15.25 -9.47
CA LYS A 447 14.92 14.78 -10.57
C LYS A 447 15.75 14.42 -11.81
N VAL A 448 16.74 15.24 -12.18
CA VAL A 448 17.68 14.92 -13.26
C VAL A 448 18.47 13.66 -12.92
N ALA A 449 19.00 13.55 -11.70
CA ALA A 449 19.72 12.36 -11.25
C ALA A 449 18.85 11.09 -11.32
N ARG A 450 17.58 11.15 -10.88
CA ARG A 450 16.62 10.03 -10.99
C ARG A 450 16.38 9.64 -12.47
N LYS A 451 16.25 10.62 -13.37
CA LYS A 451 16.06 10.37 -14.80
C LYS A 451 17.29 9.73 -15.46
N VAL A 452 18.50 10.18 -15.08
CA VAL A 452 19.75 9.56 -15.52
C VAL A 452 19.85 8.14 -14.98
N PHE A 453 19.59 7.96 -13.69
CA PHE A 453 19.61 6.66 -13.02
C PHE A 453 18.68 5.64 -13.70
N ARG A 454 17.45 6.04 -14.06
CA ARG A 454 16.48 5.18 -14.79
C ARG A 454 16.96 4.75 -16.19
N ARG A 455 17.96 5.43 -16.76
CA ARG A 455 18.55 5.08 -18.07
C ARG A 455 19.76 4.15 -17.95
N LEU A 456 20.28 3.92 -16.74
CA LEU A 456 21.40 3.01 -16.53
C LEU A 456 20.94 1.56 -16.74
N PRO A 457 21.83 0.64 -17.16
CA PRO A 457 21.53 -0.79 -17.17
C PRO A 457 21.14 -1.29 -15.78
N GLU A 458 20.22 -2.25 -15.69
CA GLU A 458 19.69 -2.78 -14.42
C GLU A 458 20.80 -3.31 -13.49
N GLN A 459 21.81 -3.97 -14.08
CA GLN A 459 23.02 -4.46 -13.40
C GLN A 459 23.79 -3.36 -12.64
N VAL A 460 23.66 -2.10 -13.07
CA VAL A 460 24.28 -0.93 -12.43
C VAL A 460 23.29 -0.23 -11.49
N GLN A 461 22.00 -0.31 -11.78
CA GLN A 461 20.95 0.30 -10.96
C GLN A 461 20.90 -0.29 -9.56
N ASP A 462 20.96 -1.61 -9.40
CA ASP A 462 20.76 -2.25 -8.10
C ASP A 462 21.88 -1.97 -7.09
N PRO A 463 23.17 -2.05 -7.44
CA PRO A 463 24.25 -1.64 -6.53
C PRO A 463 24.10 -0.17 -6.10
N LEU A 464 23.77 0.73 -7.03
CA LEU A 464 23.56 2.15 -6.75
C LEU A 464 22.33 2.41 -5.87
N ARG A 465 21.21 1.67 -6.07
CA ARG A 465 20.02 1.73 -5.20
C ARG A 465 20.40 1.40 -3.76
N ARG A 466 21.16 0.33 -3.55
CA ARG A 466 21.60 -0.08 -2.20
C ARG A 466 22.43 1.00 -1.53
N VAL A 467 23.37 1.62 -2.25
CA VAL A 467 24.19 2.73 -1.72
C VAL A 467 23.31 3.94 -1.34
N VAL A 468 22.39 4.35 -2.22
CA VAL A 468 21.48 5.48 -1.96
C VAL A 468 20.55 5.19 -0.78
N GLN A 469 20.03 3.97 -0.68
CA GLN A 469 19.16 3.56 0.42
C GLN A 469 19.89 3.50 1.75
N ASN A 470 21.11 2.95 1.78
CA ASN A 470 21.94 2.94 2.99
C ASN A 470 22.24 4.36 3.47
N ARG A 471 22.52 5.29 2.54
CA ARG A 471 22.72 6.70 2.87
C ARG A 471 21.44 7.37 3.39
N ARG A 472 20.28 7.04 2.82
CA ARG A 472 18.98 7.54 3.33
C ARG A 472 18.69 7.01 4.73
N ARG A 473 18.92 5.71 4.96
CA ARG A 473 18.74 5.07 6.26
C ARG A 473 19.64 5.69 7.32
N SER A 474 20.93 5.89 7.02
CA SER A 474 21.84 6.56 7.95
C SER A 474 21.46 8.01 8.22
N THR A 475 20.93 8.72 7.21
CA THR A 475 20.40 10.08 7.39
C THR A 475 19.16 10.08 8.28
N MET A 476 18.21 9.17 8.05
CA MET A 476 17.02 9.01 8.90
C MET A 476 17.39 8.68 10.34
N GLU A 477 18.33 7.74 10.56
CA GLU A 477 18.82 7.42 11.90
C GLU A 477 19.47 8.62 12.59
N ARG A 478 20.23 9.42 11.85
CA ARG A 478 20.85 10.65 12.39
C ARG A 478 19.78 11.68 12.77
N VAL A 479 18.77 11.89 11.92
CA VAL A 479 17.66 12.80 12.22
C VAL A 479 16.88 12.30 13.44
N LYS A 480 16.57 10.99 13.51
CA LYS A 480 15.91 10.36 14.67
C LYS A 480 16.67 10.55 15.98
N ARG A 481 18.01 10.38 15.95
CA ARG A 481 18.87 10.61 17.14
C ARG A 481 18.84 12.06 17.59
N ASN A 482 18.84 13.00 16.65
CA ASN A 482 18.83 14.43 16.94
C ASN A 482 17.44 14.94 17.37
N SER A 483 16.35 14.26 16.98
CA SER A 483 14.97 14.64 17.35
C SER A 483 14.50 14.06 18.68
N GLY A 484 15.32 13.29 19.40
CA GLY A 484 14.94 12.68 20.70
C GLY A 484 13.84 11.61 20.62
N THR A 485 13.41 11.24 19.41
CA THR A 485 12.44 10.17 19.15
C THR A 485 13.09 8.81 19.41
N LYS A 486 12.60 8.06 20.41
CA LYS A 486 13.09 6.70 20.70
C LYS A 486 12.73 5.76 19.54
N SER A 487 13.59 4.76 19.29
CA SER A 487 13.22 3.67 18.38
C SER A 487 11.98 2.93 18.92
N PRO A 488 11.08 2.46 18.03
CA PRO A 488 9.98 1.59 18.42
C PRO A 488 10.48 0.29 19.06
#